data_AF-A0A9R0AUQ9-F1
#
_entry.id   AF-A0A9R0AUQ9-F1
#
_cell.length_a   1.000
_cell.length_b   1.000
_cell.length_c   1.000
_cell.angle_alpha   90.00
_cell.angle_beta   90.00
_cell.angle_gamma   90.00
#
_symmetry.space_group_name_H-M   'P 1'
#
loop_
_entity.id
_entity.type
_entity.pdbx_description
1 polymer ?
#
loop_
_entity_poly.entity_id
_entity_poly.type
_entity_poly.pdbx_seq_one_letter_code
_entity_poly.pdbx_strand_id
1 'polypeptide(L)'
;MGSIITTDKAMTVQPTRFPRVGYSILSYLMFINTIFSVFNNSLVIAVMLKNVHFLNALNVIILSLAVSDLMIASCGSALVTITNYKGAFFLGDAFCVFQGFAVNYFGLVSLCTLTLLAYERYNVVCKPKAGL
;
A
#
# COMPACT_ATOMS: atom_id res chain seq x y z
N MET A 1 46.97 3.43 -3.76
CA MET A 1 46.62 4.76 -4.32
C MET A 1 45.71 4.49 -5.53
N GLY A 2 44.64 5.28 -5.72
CA GLY A 2 43.47 4.93 -6.57
C GLY A 2 43.78 4.39 -7.99
N SER A 3 42.85 3.74 -8.70
CA SER A 3 41.39 3.68 -8.56
C SER A 3 40.89 2.31 -9.10
N ILE A 4 39.61 1.90 -9.09
CA ILE A 4 38.34 2.62 -8.93
C ILE A 4 37.40 1.86 -7.98
N ILE A 5 36.60 2.59 -7.21
CA ILE A 5 35.31 2.12 -6.64
C ILE A 5 34.23 3.07 -7.18
N THR A 6 33.02 2.55 -7.44
CA THR A 6 31.82 3.28 -7.94
C THR A 6 31.59 3.23 -9.47
N THR A 7 31.28 2.05 -10.04
CA THR A 7 30.64 1.98 -11.38
C THR A 7 29.72 0.76 -11.63
N ASP A 8 29.63 -0.21 -10.72
CA ASP A 8 28.91 -1.49 -10.95
C ASP A 8 27.40 -1.47 -10.63
N LYS A 9 26.83 -0.31 -10.29
CA LYS A 9 25.36 -0.14 -10.20
C LYS A 9 24.86 1.03 -11.01
N ALA A 10 25.10 0.93 -12.32
CA ALA A 10 24.23 1.54 -13.30
C ALA A 10 22.84 0.86 -13.20
N MET A 11 22.00 1.32 -12.26
CA MET A 11 20.56 1.10 -12.35
C MET A 11 20.12 1.80 -13.62
N THR A 12 19.91 1.03 -14.70
CA THR A 12 19.55 1.54 -16.01
C THR A 12 18.14 2.12 -15.94
N VAL A 13 18.05 3.39 -15.57
CA VAL A 13 16.87 4.21 -15.76
C VAL A 13 16.64 4.29 -17.26
N GLN A 14 15.76 3.41 -17.74
CA GLN A 14 15.27 3.39 -19.12
C GLN A 14 14.93 4.83 -19.55
N PRO A 15 15.32 5.28 -20.75
CA PRO A 15 15.05 6.64 -21.19
C PRO A 15 13.55 6.92 -21.09
N THR A 16 13.21 7.93 -20.31
CA THR A 16 11.83 8.25 -19.93
C THR A 16 10.99 8.55 -21.17
N ARG A 17 10.16 7.60 -21.60
CA ARG A 17 9.34 7.71 -22.82
C ARG A 17 8.25 8.79 -22.72
N PHE A 18 7.94 9.24 -21.50
CA PHE A 18 6.96 10.29 -21.22
C PHE A 18 7.64 11.66 -21.04
N PRO A 19 6.97 12.77 -21.43
CA PRO A 19 7.49 14.12 -21.23
C PRO A 19 7.67 14.44 -19.74
N ARG A 20 8.64 15.30 -19.42
CA ARG A 20 9.01 15.69 -18.03
C ARG A 20 7.83 16.16 -17.19
N VAL A 21 6.86 16.87 -17.80
CA VAL A 21 5.60 17.26 -17.14
C VAL A 21 4.77 16.07 -16.63
N GLY A 22 4.77 14.94 -17.34
CA GLY A 22 4.05 13.73 -16.93
C GLY A 22 4.57 13.13 -15.63
N TYR A 23 5.90 13.12 -15.42
CA TYR A 23 6.50 12.68 -14.16
C TYR A 23 6.17 13.62 -13.00
N SER A 24 6.17 14.93 -13.25
CA SER A 24 5.80 15.92 -12.25
C SER A 24 4.33 15.78 -11.81
N ILE A 25 3.41 15.57 -12.77
CA ILE A 25 1.98 15.32 -12.50
C ILE A 25 1.80 13.98 -11.77
N LEU A 26 2.47 12.92 -12.22
CA LEU A 26 2.38 11.60 -11.58
C LEU A 26 2.87 11.62 -10.13
N SER A 27 4.00 12.28 -9.85
CA SER A 27 4.52 12.44 -8.49
C SER A 27 3.54 13.21 -7.60
N TYR A 28 2.89 14.25 -8.12
CA TYR A 28 1.90 15.03 -7.39
C TYR A 28 0.63 14.22 -7.08
N LEU A 29 0.11 13.47 -8.07
CA LEU A 29 -1.04 12.59 -7.89
C LEU A 29 -0.75 11.44 -6.91
N MET A 30 0.43 10.81 -6.99
CA MET A 30 0.86 9.79 -6.03
C MET A 30 0.96 10.33 -4.60
N PHE A 31 1.48 11.55 -4.43
CA PHE A 31 1.56 12.20 -3.12
C PHE A 31 0.16 12.46 -2.51
N ILE A 32 -0.77 13.03 -3.29
CA ILE A 32 -2.16 13.23 -2.85
C ILE A 32 -2.84 11.89 -2.52
N ASN A 33 -2.69 10.88 -3.36
CA ASN A 33 -3.25 9.54 -3.12
C ASN A 33 -2.70 8.91 -1.83
N THR A 34 -1.42 9.14 -1.53
CA THR A 34 -0.79 8.67 -0.27
C THR A 34 -1.44 9.32 0.94
N ILE A 35 -1.56 10.66 0.95
CA ILE A 35 -2.19 11.41 2.04
C ILE A 35 -3.63 10.96 2.24
N PHE A 36 -4.40 10.85 1.15
CA PHE A 36 -5.80 10.43 1.20
C PHE A 36 -5.95 8.99 1.70
N SER A 37 -5.10 8.05 1.25
CA SER A 37 -5.10 6.67 1.74
C SER A 37 -4.76 6.60 3.24
N VAL A 38 -3.70 7.28 3.68
CA VAL A 38 -3.32 7.31 5.10
C VAL A 38 -4.41 7.92 5.96
N PHE A 39 -5.02 9.03 5.52
CA PHE A 39 -6.12 9.69 6.24
C PHE A 39 -7.35 8.77 6.39
N ASN A 40 -7.84 8.18 5.29
CA ASN A 40 -9.04 7.35 5.33
C ASN A 40 -8.81 6.06 6.14
N ASN A 41 -7.70 5.36 5.94
CA ASN A 41 -7.43 4.12 6.66
C ASN A 41 -7.17 4.39 8.17
N SER A 42 -6.50 5.49 8.51
CA SER A 42 -6.36 5.91 9.92
C SER A 42 -7.70 6.30 10.55
N LEU A 43 -8.59 6.96 9.79
CA LEU A 43 -9.94 7.29 10.25
C LEU A 43 -10.77 6.04 10.51
N VAL A 44 -10.71 5.05 9.61
CA VAL A 44 -11.37 3.73 9.81
C VAL A 44 -10.86 3.07 11.08
N ILE A 45 -9.54 2.97 11.27
CA ILE A 45 -8.94 2.40 12.48
C ILE A 45 -9.39 3.17 13.73
N ALA A 46 -9.34 4.51 13.72
CA ALA A 46 -9.76 5.33 14.84
C ALA A 46 -11.25 5.16 15.19
N VAL A 47 -12.13 5.06 14.19
CA VAL A 47 -13.56 4.82 14.40
C VAL A 47 -13.82 3.42 14.98
N MET A 48 -13.10 2.39 14.52
CA MET A 48 -13.25 1.03 15.06
C MET A 48 -12.69 0.88 16.47
N LEU A 49 -11.52 1.48 16.76
CA LEU A 49 -10.94 1.50 18.11
C LEU A 49 -11.79 2.31 19.10
N LYS A 50 -12.45 3.39 18.66
CA LYS A 50 -13.40 4.14 19.49
C LYS A 50 -14.68 3.35 19.80
N ASN A 51 -15.06 2.41 18.93
CA ASN A 51 -16.31 1.66 19.01
C ASN A 51 -16.07 0.14 19.15
N VAL A 52 -15.22 -0.24 20.11
CA VAL A 52 -14.86 -1.65 20.43
C VAL A 52 -16.09 -2.57 20.61
N HIS A 53 -17.22 -2.01 21.06
CA HIS A 53 -18.51 -2.71 21.20
C HIS A 53 -19.07 -3.27 19.88
N PHE A 54 -18.60 -2.79 18.72
CA PHE A 54 -19.01 -3.28 17.39
C PHE A 54 -18.01 -4.27 16.75
N LEU A 55 -17.15 -4.92 17.53
CA LEU A 55 -16.22 -5.96 17.05
C LEU A 55 -16.93 -7.30 16.71
N ASN A 56 -17.78 -7.26 15.67
CA ASN A 56 -18.27 -8.44 14.97
C ASN A 56 -17.25 -8.91 13.91
N ALA A 57 -17.38 -10.15 13.41
CA ALA A 57 -16.48 -10.74 12.42
C ALA A 57 -16.19 -9.84 11.19
N LEU A 58 -17.24 -9.21 10.65
CA LEU A 58 -17.13 -8.25 9.54
C LEU A 58 -16.24 -7.03 9.85
N ASN A 59 -16.19 -6.60 11.11
CA ASN A 59 -15.46 -5.40 11.51
C ASN A 59 -13.97 -5.67 11.72
N VAL A 60 -13.61 -6.89 12.13
CA VAL A 60 -12.22 -7.37 12.20
C VAL A 60 -11.61 -7.50 10.79
N ILE A 61 -12.41 -7.94 9.81
CA ILE A 61 -12.04 -7.96 8.38
C ILE A 61 -11.72 -6.55 7.88
N ILE A 62 -12.59 -5.55 8.17
CA ILE A 62 -12.37 -4.14 7.79
C ILE A 62 -11.12 -3.56 8.47
N LEU A 63 -10.88 -3.88 9.74
CA LEU A 63 -9.67 -3.42 10.46
C LEU A 63 -8.39 -4.00 9.82
N SER A 64 -8.41 -5.29 9.47
CA SER A 64 -7.28 -5.99 8.84
C SER A 64 -6.97 -5.43 7.43
N LEU A 65 -8.01 -5.04 6.70
CA LEU A 65 -7.90 -4.34 5.42
C LEU A 65 -7.20 -2.98 5.58
N ALA A 66 -7.71 -2.13 6.48
CA ALA A 66 -7.17 -0.79 6.71
C ALA A 66 -5.70 -0.81 7.19
N VAL A 67 -5.32 -1.78 8.01
CA VAL A 67 -3.91 -1.99 8.43
C VAL A 67 -3.04 -2.40 7.25
N SER A 68 -3.53 -3.29 6.37
CA SER A 68 -2.81 -3.70 5.16
C SER A 68 -2.60 -2.52 4.20
N ASP A 69 -3.62 -1.68 4.01
CA ASP A 69 -3.55 -0.51 3.14
C ASP A 69 -2.62 0.59 3.71
N LEU A 70 -2.54 0.76 5.03
CA LEU A 70 -1.51 1.61 5.67
C LEU A 70 -0.09 1.07 5.46
N MET A 71 0.12 -0.25 5.55
CA MET A 71 1.42 -0.85 5.25
C MET A 71 1.81 -0.68 3.78
N ILE A 72 0.85 -0.80 2.85
CA ILE A 72 1.08 -0.54 1.42
C ILE A 72 1.39 0.94 1.16
N ALA A 73 0.68 1.88 1.80
CA ALA A 73 0.93 3.31 1.62
C ALA A 73 2.28 3.76 2.22
N SER A 74 2.63 3.25 3.40
CA SER A 74 3.87 3.59 4.11
C SER A 74 5.12 2.94 3.51
N CYS A 75 5.06 1.68 3.08
CA CYS A 75 6.16 1.08 2.32
C CYS A 75 6.13 1.58 0.87
N GLY A 76 5.08 1.22 0.11
CA GLY A 76 4.97 1.53 -1.32
C GLY A 76 5.09 3.00 -1.65
N SER A 77 4.12 3.81 -1.25
CA SER A 77 4.01 5.18 -1.74
C SER A 77 5.03 6.13 -1.12
N ALA A 78 5.43 5.92 0.15
CA ALA A 78 6.47 6.75 0.76
C ALA A 78 7.86 6.48 0.15
N LEU A 79 8.25 5.22 -0.11
CA LEU A 79 9.53 4.93 -0.77
C LEU A 79 9.55 5.46 -2.21
N VAL A 80 8.42 5.40 -2.94
CA VAL A 80 8.28 6.05 -4.25
C VAL A 80 8.46 7.56 -4.14
N THR A 81 7.83 8.22 -3.15
CA THR A 81 7.98 9.68 -2.94
C THR A 81 9.43 10.07 -2.62
N ILE A 82 10.09 9.32 -1.71
CA ILE A 82 11.50 9.55 -1.34
C ILE A 82 12.42 9.38 -2.55
N THR A 83 12.19 8.34 -3.36
CA THR A 83 12.98 8.06 -4.57
C THR A 83 12.79 9.15 -5.63
N ASN A 84 11.55 9.59 -5.88
CA ASN A 84 11.26 10.69 -6.82
C ASN A 84 11.88 12.02 -6.34
N TYR A 85 11.86 12.30 -5.04
CA TYR A 85 12.46 13.50 -4.46
C TYR A 85 14.01 13.50 -4.55
N LYS A 86 14.64 12.33 -4.40
CA LYS A 86 16.12 12.17 -4.50
C LYS A 86 16.62 11.95 -5.93
N GLY A 87 15.75 11.62 -6.89
CA GLY A 87 16.11 11.29 -8.27
C GLY A 87 16.84 9.95 -8.46
N ALA A 88 17.04 9.17 -7.39
CA ALA A 88 17.75 7.89 -7.40
C ALA A 88 17.32 6.99 -6.22
N PHE A 89 17.36 5.66 -6.41
CA PHE A 89 17.09 4.66 -5.38
C PHE A 89 18.28 4.56 -4.38
N PHE A 90 18.33 5.48 -3.42
CA PHE A 90 19.45 5.55 -2.45
C PHE A 90 19.33 4.58 -1.26
N LEU A 91 18.19 3.92 -1.08
CA LEU A 91 17.92 3.02 0.05
C LEU A 91 18.60 1.64 -0.05
N GLY A 92 19.22 1.33 -1.21
CA GLY A 92 19.92 0.06 -1.45
C GLY A 92 19.01 -1.12 -1.80
N ASP A 93 19.60 -2.17 -2.39
CA ASP A 93 18.88 -3.31 -2.97
C ASP A 93 18.00 -4.05 -1.97
N ALA A 94 18.46 -4.22 -0.73
CA ALA A 94 17.71 -4.93 0.31
C ALA A 94 16.34 -4.27 0.54
N PHE A 95 16.29 -2.94 0.57
CA PHE A 95 15.04 -2.20 0.64
C PHE A 95 14.23 -2.30 -0.65
N CYS A 96 14.85 -2.34 -1.83
CA CYS A 96 14.12 -2.54 -3.10
C CYS A 96 13.41 -3.91 -3.14
N VAL A 97 14.09 -4.98 -2.74
CA VAL A 97 13.52 -6.35 -2.70
C VAL A 97 12.46 -6.46 -1.61
N PHE A 98 12.75 -5.95 -0.40
CA PHE A 98 11.79 -5.90 0.71
C PHE A 98 10.52 -5.11 0.33
N GLN A 99 10.69 -3.99 -0.38
CA GLN A 99 9.59 -3.15 -0.84
C GLN A 99 8.66 -3.88 -1.82
N GLY A 100 9.23 -4.58 -2.81
CA GLY A 100 8.45 -5.39 -3.74
C GLY A 100 7.72 -6.53 -3.04
N PHE A 101 8.41 -7.23 -2.14
CA PHE A 101 7.83 -8.32 -1.34
C PHE A 101 6.68 -7.83 -0.44
N ALA A 102 6.90 -6.75 0.32
CA ALA A 102 5.92 -6.20 1.26
C ALA A 102 4.64 -5.76 0.54
N VAL A 103 4.73 -4.97 -0.53
CA VAL A 103 3.54 -4.52 -1.28
C VAL A 103 2.78 -5.69 -1.91
N ASN A 104 3.48 -6.69 -2.45
CA ASN A 104 2.82 -7.88 -3.00
C ASN A 104 2.14 -8.71 -1.91
N TYR A 105 2.79 -8.90 -0.76
CA TYR A 105 2.23 -9.66 0.36
C TYR A 105 1.00 -8.97 0.97
N PHE A 106 1.10 -7.69 1.36
CA PHE A 106 -0.03 -6.95 1.91
C PHE A 106 -1.15 -6.74 0.87
N GLY A 107 -0.81 -6.59 -0.41
CA GLY A 107 -1.79 -6.55 -1.50
C GLY A 107 -2.57 -7.86 -1.63
N LEU A 108 -1.90 -9.01 -1.54
CA LEU A 108 -2.56 -10.31 -1.54
C LEU A 108 -3.47 -10.50 -0.31
N VAL A 109 -2.99 -10.11 0.88
CA VAL A 109 -3.82 -10.14 2.11
C VAL A 109 -5.07 -9.27 1.97
N SER A 110 -4.94 -8.06 1.40
CA SER A 110 -6.06 -7.17 1.10
C SER A 110 -7.07 -7.80 0.14
N LEU A 111 -6.61 -8.40 -0.97
CA LEU A 111 -7.47 -9.12 -1.94
C LEU A 111 -8.19 -10.34 -1.34
N CYS A 112 -7.50 -11.14 -0.52
CA CYS A 112 -8.13 -12.25 0.19
C CYS A 112 -9.18 -11.76 1.20
N THR A 113 -8.90 -10.66 1.90
CA THR A 113 -9.79 -10.02 2.87
C THR A 113 -11.06 -9.48 2.20
N LEU A 114 -10.95 -8.84 1.02
CA LEU A 114 -12.08 -8.41 0.21
C LEU A 114 -12.91 -9.59 -0.31
N THR A 115 -12.25 -10.69 -0.68
CA THR A 115 -12.92 -11.93 -1.12
C THR A 115 -13.74 -12.56 0.01
N LEU A 116 -13.17 -12.63 1.23
CA LEU A 116 -13.88 -13.09 2.43
C LEU A 116 -15.05 -12.15 2.78
N LEU A 117 -14.86 -10.83 2.68
CA LEU A 117 -15.94 -9.86 2.89
C LEU A 117 -17.10 -10.08 1.91
N ALA A 118 -16.80 -10.29 0.62
CA ALA A 118 -17.82 -10.58 -0.38
C ALA A 118 -18.55 -11.90 -0.11
N TYR A 119 -17.82 -12.94 0.32
CA TYR A 119 -18.41 -14.23 0.71
C TYR A 119 -19.32 -14.14 1.94
N GLU A 120 -18.92 -13.41 2.97
CA GLU A 120 -19.76 -13.15 4.16
C GLU A 120 -21.04 -12.39 3.79
N ARG A 121 -20.95 -11.37 2.93
CA ARG A 121 -22.13 -10.65 2.43
C ARG A 121 -23.03 -11.54 1.57
N TYR A 122 -22.46 -12.38 0.73
CA TYR A 122 -23.21 -13.38 -0.04
C TYR A 122 -23.96 -14.35 0.88
N ASN A 123 -23.29 -14.90 1.91
CA ASN A 123 -23.93 -15.79 2.88
C ASN A 123 -25.08 -15.09 3.64
N VAL A 124 -24.89 -13.84 4.11
CA VAL A 124 -25.94 -13.10 4.82
C VAL A 124 -27.18 -12.85 3.94
N VAL A 125 -27.00 -12.61 2.64
CA VAL A 125 -28.09 -12.33 1.69
C VAL A 125 -28.76 -13.59 1.15
N CYS A 126 -27.98 -14.59 0.73
CA CYS A 126 -28.47 -15.80 0.08
C CYS A 126 -28.78 -16.95 1.06
N LYS A 127 -28.26 -16.87 2.29
CA LYS A 127 -28.62 -17.75 3.40
C LYS A 127 -28.99 -16.89 4.62
N PRO A 128 -30.10 -16.14 4.57
CA PRO A 128 -30.64 -15.53 5.79
C PRO A 128 -30.79 -16.65 6.82
N LYS A 129 -30.34 -16.39 8.06
CA LYS A 129 -30.51 -17.35 9.16
C LYS A 129 -32.01 -17.57 9.35
N ALA A 130 -32.53 -18.66 8.80
CA ALA A 130 -33.89 -19.11 9.05
C ALA A 130 -34.05 -19.24 10.58
N GLY A 131 -35.12 -18.64 11.10
CA GLY A 131 -35.21 -18.31 12.52
C GLY A 131 -34.99 -19.50 13.46
N LEU A 132 -34.27 -19.22 14.54
CA LEU A 132 -34.33 -19.94 15.80
C LEU A 132 -34.81 -18.95 16.86
#